data_AF-A0A967WJY0-F1
#
_entry.id   AF-A0A967WJY0-F1
#
_cell.length_a   1.000
_cell.length_b   1.000
_cell.length_c   1.000
_cell.angle_alpha   90.00
_cell.angle_beta   90.00
_cell.angle_gamma   90.00
#
_symmetry.space_group_name_H-M   'P 1'
#
loop_
_entity.id
_entity.type
_entity.pdbx_description
1 polymer ?
#
loop_
_entity_poly.entity_id
_entity_poly.type
_entity_poly.pdbx_seq_one_letter_code
_entity_poly.pdbx_strand_id
1 'polypeptide(L)'
;MPAEVEEQFLSLLTELGQAPARPEKPSVASALRQRRLPKLPQEEGSRSFVDEIEEIVQRRIHTMPALHGRDLHVRLGAGGSVRFAFEGVEYERLEEIPNLTAQQLVQDAIAEWDERA
;
A
#
# COMPACT_ATOMS: atom_id res chain seq x y z
N MET A 1 2.32 -19.72 -34.86
CA MET A 1 1.24 -20.42 -34.14
C MET A 1 1.27 -19.96 -32.69
N PRO A 2 0.51 -18.93 -32.29
CA PRO A 2 0.51 -18.37 -30.93
C PRO A 2 -0.41 -19.07 -29.93
N ALA A 3 -1.22 -20.04 -30.37
CA ALA A 3 -2.27 -20.68 -29.55
C ALA A 3 -1.72 -21.54 -28.39
N GLU A 4 -0.56 -22.19 -28.53
CA GLU A 4 0.01 -23.05 -27.47
C GLU A 4 0.38 -22.27 -26.20
N VAL A 5 0.72 -20.99 -26.32
CA VAL A 5 1.11 -20.15 -25.18
C VAL A 5 -0.12 -19.74 -24.37
N GLU A 6 -1.25 -19.47 -25.03
CA GLU A 6 -2.53 -19.21 -24.36
C GLU A 6 -3.02 -20.44 -23.59
N GLU A 7 -2.84 -21.65 -24.13
CA GLU A 7 -3.27 -22.88 -23.45
C GLU A 7 -2.43 -23.16 -22.18
N GLN A 8 -1.12 -22.91 -22.21
CA GLN A 8 -0.30 -23.01 -21.00
C GLN A 8 -0.69 -21.96 -19.94
N PHE A 9 -1.00 -20.74 -20.37
CA PHE A 9 -1.41 -19.67 -19.46
C PHE A 9 -2.77 -19.95 -18.79
N LEU A 10 -3.74 -20.48 -19.55
CA LEU A 10 -5.04 -20.88 -19.01
C LEU A 10 -4.95 -22.08 -18.06
N SER A 11 -4.06 -23.03 -18.33
CA SER A 11 -3.79 -24.16 -17.42
C SER A 11 -3.22 -23.70 -16.07
N LEU A 12 -2.26 -22.77 -16.09
CA LEU A 12 -1.64 -22.23 -14.87
C LEU A 12 -2.62 -21.42 -14.01
N LEU A 13 -3.53 -20.65 -14.61
CA LEU A 13 -4.58 -19.93 -13.88
C LEU A 13 -5.61 -20.87 -13.23
N THR A 14 -5.93 -21.97 -13.92
CA THR A 14 -6.87 -22.97 -13.42
C THR A 14 -6.28 -23.73 -12.22
N GLU A 15 -4.97 -24.01 -12.25
CA GLU A 15 -4.25 -24.68 -11.15
C GLU A 15 -4.16 -23.80 -9.89
N LEU A 16 -3.98 -22.48 -10.04
CA LEU A 16 -3.95 -21.55 -8.89
C LEU A 16 -5.34 -21.29 -8.27
N GLY A 17 -6.42 -21.54 -9.01
CA GLY A 17 -7.80 -21.29 -8.57
C GLY A 17 -8.43 -22.39 -7.70
N GLN A 18 -7.76 -23.54 -7.52
CA GLN A 18 -8.29 -24.67 -6.73
C GLN A 18 -7.66 -24.76 -5.34
N ALA A 19 -8.09 -23.89 -4.43
CA ALA A 19 -7.97 -24.16 -3.00
C ALA A 19 -9.12 -25.09 -2.55
N PRO A 20 -8.86 -26.23 -1.88
CA PRO A 20 -9.93 -27.09 -1.42
C PRO A 20 -10.69 -26.44 -0.26
N ALA A 21 -11.96 -26.12 -0.51
CA ALA A 21 -12.94 -25.89 0.55
C ALA A 21 -13.33 -27.24 1.17
N ARG A 22 -13.21 -27.37 2.50
CA ARG A 22 -14.05 -28.31 3.28
C ARG A 22 -14.46 -27.74 4.63
N PRO A 23 -15.63 -28.14 5.14
CA PRO A 23 -16.55 -27.25 5.87
C PRO A 23 -16.71 -27.59 7.35
N GLU A 24 -17.37 -26.65 8.05
CA GLU A 24 -18.23 -26.78 9.23
C GLU A 24 -17.65 -26.89 10.67
N LYS A 25 -18.32 -26.13 11.54
CA LYS A 25 -18.08 -25.72 12.95
C LYS A 25 -18.52 -26.83 13.94
N PRO A 26 -18.09 -26.91 15.24
CA PRO A 26 -18.39 -25.86 16.23
C PRO A 26 -17.45 -25.68 17.47
N SER A 27 -17.46 -24.43 17.97
CA SER A 27 -17.34 -24.00 19.39
C SER A 27 -16.01 -24.09 20.17
N VAL A 28 -15.87 -23.12 21.08
CA VAL A 28 -14.98 -23.02 22.26
C VAL A 28 -13.48 -22.73 22.10
N ALA A 29 -13.11 -21.59 21.50
CA ALA A 29 -11.82 -20.95 21.81
C ALA A 29 -11.92 -19.41 21.78
N SER A 30 -12.86 -18.89 22.57
CA SER A 30 -12.75 -17.55 23.13
C SER A 30 -11.61 -17.52 24.15
N ALA A 31 -10.41 -17.15 23.71
CA ALA A 31 -9.36 -16.48 24.49
C ALA A 31 -8.11 -16.43 23.60
N LEU A 32 -7.31 -15.36 23.69
CA LEU A 32 -6.04 -15.09 22.98
C LEU A 32 -6.08 -14.18 21.74
N ARG A 33 -7.24 -13.68 21.29
CA ARG A 33 -7.31 -12.55 20.32
C ARG A 33 -6.97 -11.18 20.96
N GLN A 34 -6.10 -11.15 21.96
CA GLN A 34 -5.77 -9.95 22.74
C GLN A 34 -4.37 -9.39 22.49
N ARG A 35 -3.71 -9.71 21.36
CA ARG A 35 -2.39 -9.10 21.14
C ARG A 35 -1.92 -8.96 19.70
N ARG A 36 -2.72 -8.29 18.85
CA ARG A 36 -2.19 -7.39 17.82
C ARG A 36 -3.17 -6.24 17.61
N LEU A 37 -2.99 -5.17 18.38
CA LEU A 37 -3.42 -3.84 17.95
C LEU A 37 -2.35 -3.33 16.98
N PRO A 38 -2.67 -3.00 15.73
CA PRO A 38 -2.20 -1.75 15.16
C PRO A 38 -3.15 -0.67 15.67
N LYS A 39 -2.70 0.07 16.68
CA LYS A 39 -3.34 1.32 17.07
C LYS A 39 -2.96 2.35 16.02
N LEU A 40 -3.81 2.54 15.02
CA LEU A 40 -3.86 3.80 14.28
C LEU A 40 -5.18 4.44 14.70
N PRO A 41 -5.15 5.49 15.53
CA PRO A 41 -6.33 6.32 15.70
C PRO A 41 -6.67 6.88 14.32
N GLN A 42 -7.78 6.40 13.75
CA GLN A 42 -8.56 7.16 12.79
C GLN A 42 -8.94 8.46 13.50
N GLU A 43 -8.28 9.56 13.16
CA GLU A 43 -8.93 10.86 13.24
C GLU A 43 -9.74 11.01 11.96
N GLU A 44 -10.99 10.53 12.03
CA GLU A 44 -12.03 10.92 11.10
C GLU A 44 -12.30 12.42 11.32
N GLY A 45 -12.15 13.25 10.28
CA GLY A 45 -12.68 14.62 10.37
C GLY A 45 -12.23 15.62 9.32
N SER A 46 -11.08 15.45 8.68
CA SER A 46 -10.64 16.36 7.61
C SER A 46 -9.67 15.61 6.71
N ARG A 47 -10.06 15.38 5.46
CA ARG A 47 -9.14 14.89 4.43
C ARG A 47 -8.03 15.93 4.34
N SER A 48 -6.88 15.63 4.94
CA SER A 48 -5.75 16.55 4.93
C SER A 48 -5.14 16.54 3.54
N PHE A 49 -4.46 17.63 3.15
CA PHE A 49 -3.67 17.65 1.92
C PHE A 49 -2.69 16.45 1.85
N VAL A 50 -2.23 15.97 3.01
CA VAL A 50 -1.39 14.77 3.11
C VAL A 50 -2.11 13.50 2.66
N ASP A 51 -3.39 13.35 2.98
CA ASP A 51 -4.19 12.21 2.51
C ASP A 51 -4.40 12.25 1.00
N GLU A 52 -4.52 13.45 0.42
CA GLU A 52 -4.61 13.62 -1.03
C GLU A 52 -3.29 13.29 -1.74
N ILE A 53 -2.16 13.73 -1.19
CA ILE A 53 -0.83 13.36 -1.67
C ILE A 53 -0.64 11.84 -1.57
N GLU A 54 -1.02 11.23 -0.46
CA GLU A 54 -0.94 9.77 -0.27
C GLU A 54 -1.75 9.03 -1.33
N GLU A 55 -2.96 9.49 -1.64
CA GLU A 55 -3.77 8.88 -2.71
C GLU A 55 -3.06 8.93 -4.07
N ILE A 56 -2.42 10.06 -4.41
CA ILE A 56 -1.66 10.21 -5.65
C ILE A 56 -0.43 9.29 -5.65
N VAL A 57 0.30 9.22 -4.53
CA VAL A 57 1.46 8.33 -4.35
C VAL A 57 1.04 6.88 -4.55
N GLN A 58 0.02 6.40 -3.83
CA GLN A 58 -0.48 5.04 -3.96
C GLN A 58 -0.89 4.74 -5.40
N ARG A 59 -1.67 5.62 -6.04
CA ARG A 59 -2.09 5.43 -7.43
C ARG A 59 -0.89 5.26 -8.37
N ARG A 60 0.14 6.08 -8.19
CA ARG A 60 1.35 6.04 -9.04
C ARG A 60 2.24 4.83 -8.76
N ILE A 61 2.35 4.36 -7.52
CA ILE A 61 3.09 3.12 -7.18
C ILE A 61 2.57 1.94 -8.00
N HIS A 62 1.24 1.81 -8.11
CA HIS A 62 0.61 0.72 -8.89
C HIS A 62 0.91 0.81 -10.38
N THR A 63 1.21 2.02 -10.90
CA THR A 63 1.54 2.25 -12.31
C THR A 63 3.04 2.19 -12.61
N MET A 64 3.90 2.21 -11.58
CA MET A 64 5.36 2.23 -11.71
C MET A 64 5.97 0.85 -11.43
N PRO A 65 6.47 0.13 -12.46
CA PRO A 65 7.09 -1.19 -12.26
C PRO A 65 8.28 -1.16 -11.28
N ALA A 66 9.02 -0.05 -11.20
CA ALA A 66 10.18 0.11 -10.32
C ALA A 66 9.84 0.13 -8.81
N LEU A 67 8.59 0.46 -8.49
CA LEU A 67 8.06 0.54 -7.13
C LEU A 67 6.95 -0.50 -6.88
N HIS A 68 6.66 -1.36 -7.87
CA HIS A 68 5.61 -2.37 -7.76
C HIS A 68 5.97 -3.39 -6.66
N GLY A 69 5.07 -3.53 -5.68
CA GLY A 69 5.29 -4.39 -4.50
C GLY A 69 6.19 -3.76 -3.42
N ARG A 70 6.53 -2.48 -3.53
CA ARG A 70 7.18 -1.72 -2.45
C ARG A 70 6.15 -0.94 -1.65
N ASP A 71 6.33 -0.93 -0.35
CA ASP A 71 5.51 -0.12 0.55
C ASP A 71 6.09 1.29 0.65
N LEU A 72 5.37 2.29 0.14
CA LEU A 72 5.67 3.70 0.33
C LEU A 72 4.39 4.39 0.77
N HIS A 73 4.44 5.12 1.89
CA HIS A 73 3.31 5.86 2.44
C HIS A 73 3.74 7.25 2.88
N VAL A 74 2.82 8.21 2.75
CA VAL A 74 2.91 9.55 3.30
C VAL A 74 1.82 9.68 4.36
N ARG A 75 2.20 10.11 5.56
CA ARG A 75 1.28 10.23 6.70
C ARG A 75 1.46 11.54 7.43
N LEU A 76 0.38 12.05 8.01
CA LEU A 76 0.45 13.17 8.93
C LEU A 76 0.80 12.65 10.33
N GLY A 77 1.93 13.10 10.87
CA GLY A 77 2.37 12.82 12.22
C GLY A 77 1.64 13.68 13.26
N ALA A 78 1.74 13.27 14.52
CA ALA A 78 1.19 14.03 15.65
C ALA A 78 1.86 15.41 15.71
N GLY A 79 1.07 16.48 15.54
CA GLY A 79 1.56 17.86 15.48
C GLY A 79 1.60 18.48 14.08
N GLY A 80 1.04 17.81 13.07
CA GLY A 80 0.91 18.37 11.71
C GLY A 80 2.17 18.27 10.85
N SER A 81 3.18 17.51 11.30
CA SER A 81 4.38 17.23 10.52
C SER A 81 4.14 16.09 9.54
N VAL A 82 4.69 16.18 8.33
CA VAL A 82 4.62 15.09 7.35
C VAL A 82 5.67 14.02 7.70
N ARG A 83 5.28 12.75 7.63
CA ARG A 83 6.14 11.58 7.83
C ARG A 83 6.06 10.69 6.59
N PHE A 84 7.19 10.14 6.19
CA PHE A 84 7.28 9.24 5.03
C PHE A 84 7.64 7.84 5.53
N ALA A 85 6.90 6.81 5.13
CA ALA A 85 7.26 5.43 5.43
C ALA A 85 7.65 4.73 4.14
N PHE A 86 8.86 4.17 4.08
CA PHE A 86 9.34 3.41 2.92
C PHE A 86 9.88 2.05 3.38
N GLU A 87 9.35 0.97 2.81
CA GLU A 87 9.68 -0.42 3.15
C GLU A 87 9.58 -0.71 4.67
N GLY A 88 8.59 -0.07 5.32
CA GLY A 88 8.33 -0.21 6.76
C GLY A 88 9.21 0.66 7.67
N VAL A 89 10.10 1.48 7.11
CA VAL A 89 10.93 2.44 7.85
C VAL A 89 10.33 3.84 7.75
N GLU A 90 10.18 4.54 8.87
CA GLU A 90 9.67 5.91 8.92
C GLU A 90 10.81 6.94 8.85
N TYR A 91 10.59 7.98 8.06
CA TYR A 91 11.51 9.08 7.77
C TYR A 91 10.80 10.41 8.02
N GLU A 92 11.56 11.40 8.51
CA GLU A 92 11.05 12.75 8.74
C GLU A 92 11.12 13.61 7.49
N ARG A 93 12.11 13.34 6.64
CA ARG A 93 12.36 14.10 5.43
C ARG A 93 12.41 13.16 4.23
N LEU A 94 11.98 13.69 3.10
CA LEU A 94 11.99 12.94 1.85
C LEU A 94 13.40 12.53 1.43
N GLU A 95 14.38 13.41 1.67
CA GLU A 95 15.80 13.21 1.35
C GLU A 95 16.44 12.03 2.10
N GLU A 96 15.86 11.61 3.23
CA GLU A 96 16.37 10.51 4.05
C GLU A 96 16.03 9.13 3.47
N ILE A 97 15.05 9.06 2.57
CA ILE A 97 14.63 7.81 1.94
C ILE A 97 15.75 7.32 1.00
N PRO A 98 16.31 6.11 1.20
CA PRO A 98 17.43 5.60 0.38
C PRO A 98 16.97 5.08 -1.00
N ASN A 99 15.99 5.73 -1.61
CA ASN A 99 15.44 5.39 -2.91
C ASN A 99 15.03 6.67 -3.66
N LEU A 100 15.85 7.07 -4.64
CA LEU A 100 15.61 8.27 -5.44
C LEU A 100 14.29 8.22 -6.22
N THR A 101 13.86 7.04 -6.66
CA THR A 101 12.56 6.88 -7.35
C THR A 101 11.40 7.13 -6.41
N ALA A 102 11.47 6.66 -5.16
CA ALA A 102 10.47 6.95 -4.14
C ALA A 102 10.46 8.46 -3.80
N GLN A 103 11.63 9.08 -3.69
CA GLN A 103 11.74 10.53 -3.50
C GLN A 103 11.05 11.30 -4.63
N GLN A 104 11.39 10.98 -5.88
CA GLN A 104 10.82 11.65 -7.04
C GLN A 104 9.31 11.45 -7.12
N LEU A 105 8.84 10.24 -6.84
CA LEU A 105 7.41 9.92 -6.85
C LEU A 105 6.62 10.82 -5.89
N VAL A 106 7.12 10.99 -4.66
CA VAL A 106 6.46 11.86 -3.67
C VAL A 106 6.52 13.32 -4.10
N GLN A 107 7.64 13.79 -4.66
CA GLN A 107 7.73 15.15 -5.20
C GLN A 107 6.71 15.38 -6.32
N ASP A 108 6.59 14.44 -7.26
CA ASP A 108 5.64 14.56 -8.35
C ASP A 108 4.19 14.51 -7.83
N ALA A 109 3.92 13.75 -6.76
CA ALA A 109 2.60 13.71 -6.13
C ALA A 109 2.25 15.03 -5.45
N ILE A 110 3.22 15.67 -4.78
CA ILE A 110 3.07 17.01 -4.21
C ILE A 110 2.81 18.04 -5.32
N ALA A 111 3.58 18.00 -6.41
CA ALA A 111 3.40 18.90 -7.54
C ALA A 111 2.01 18.74 -8.18
N GLU A 112 1.56 17.49 -8.37
CA GLU A 112 0.23 17.22 -8.93
C GLU A 112 -0.90 17.71 -8.02
N TRP A 113 -0.72 17.61 -6.69
CA TRP A 113 -1.67 18.17 -5.74
C TRP A 113 -1.69 19.71 -5.81
N ASP A 114 -0.53 20.35 -5.88
CA ASP A 114 -0.38 21.81 -6.01
C ASP A 114 -1.05 22.34 -7.29
N GLU A 115 -0.93 21.62 -8.41
CA GLU A 115 -1.63 21.96 -9.67
C GLU A 115 -3.16 21.84 -9.58
N ARG A 116 -3.69 21.08 -8.61
CA ARG A 116 -5.12 20.83 -8.41
C ARG A 116 -5.76 21.70 -7.32
N ALA A 117 -4.96 22.33 -6.47
CA ALA A 117 -5.38 23.19 -5.37
C ALA A 117 -5.80 24.60 -5.86
#